data_AF-A0A183C5F7-F1
#
_entry.id   AF-A0A183C5F7-F1
#
_cell.length_a   1.000
_cell.length_b   1.000
_cell.length_c   1.000
_cell.angle_alpha   90.00
_cell.angle_beta   90.00
_cell.angle_gamma   90.00
#
_symmetry.space_group_name_H-M   'P 1'
#
loop_
_entity.id
_entity.type
_entity.pdbx_description
1 polymer ?
#
loop_
_entity_poly.entity_id
_entity_poly.type
_entity_poly.pdbx_seq_one_letter_code
_entity_poly.pdbx_strand_id
1 'polypeptide(L)'
;MYSNFDQLFAHLRGLCSNDNSAFGIDLMPAITENCYFGALRSVLETEKQKTRPMTAEISHSATALAFSLDSSTTEKGVNGKNCALEKTLTECKEFCRGGSEVDSEMTNKMQQTLEEYEHIGQLIDQNTIVCLQNCHRLFAVHAQLRPIVPADVQQFGTVLQLFTRKWKGELKDAVCSQLLLIKARGGQKKKRQNFSRETIRILNDYFVEHIDLPYPDDSIKMALAEKCGITLAQVSNWFGNKRIRFRKSQMKAIERGTKCVPMNSGIGKKEF
;
A
#
# COMPACT_ATOMS: atom_id res chain seq x y z
N MET A 1 27.63 -41.14 -47.39
CA MET A 1 28.21 -39.85 -47.83
C MET A 1 27.34 -38.77 -47.24
N TYR A 2 27.81 -38.05 -46.22
CA TYR A 2 27.07 -36.91 -45.69
C TYR A 2 27.04 -35.83 -46.76
N SER A 3 25.88 -35.22 -46.98
CA SER A 3 25.73 -34.13 -47.95
C SER A 3 26.72 -33.01 -47.62
N ASN A 4 27.26 -32.37 -48.65
CA ASN A 4 28.19 -31.23 -48.53
C ASN A 4 27.65 -30.14 -47.57
N PHE A 5 26.32 -30.07 -47.46
CA PHE A 5 25.57 -29.22 -46.55
C PHE A 5 25.74 -29.55 -45.06
N ASP A 6 25.75 -30.83 -44.67
CA ASP A 6 25.92 -31.25 -43.27
C ASP A 6 27.36 -31.03 -42.79
N GLN A 7 28.32 -31.18 -43.69
CA GLN A 7 29.73 -30.87 -43.41
C GLN A 7 29.94 -29.36 -43.23
N LEU A 8 29.30 -28.54 -44.07
CA LEU A 8 29.32 -27.08 -43.92
C LEU A 8 28.69 -26.64 -42.59
N PHE A 9 27.55 -27.22 -42.21
CA PHE A 9 26.88 -26.90 -40.95
C PHE A 9 27.65 -27.36 -39.72
N ALA A 10 28.29 -28.54 -39.77
CA ALA A 10 29.16 -29.00 -38.71
C ALA A 10 30.39 -28.09 -38.54
N HIS A 11 30.95 -27.61 -39.65
CA HIS A 11 32.06 -26.66 -39.66
C HIS A 11 31.66 -25.29 -39.09
N LEU A 12 30.51 -24.75 -39.52
CA LEU A 12 29.96 -23.49 -39.00
C LEU A 12 29.61 -23.60 -37.50
N ARG A 13 29.05 -24.73 -37.03
CA ARG A 13 28.84 -24.95 -35.60
C ARG A 13 30.16 -25.00 -34.82
N GLY A 14 31.20 -25.59 -35.39
CA GLY A 14 32.55 -25.59 -34.81
C GLY A 14 33.10 -24.17 -34.66
N LEU A 15 32.93 -23.33 -35.69
CA LEU A 15 33.33 -21.91 -35.66
C LEU A 15 32.54 -21.10 -34.62
N CYS A 16 31.23 -21.33 -34.50
CA CYS A 16 30.39 -20.66 -33.51
C CYS A 16 30.59 -21.16 -32.06
N SER A 17 31.27 -22.29 -31.87
CA SER A 17 31.53 -22.89 -30.55
C SER A 17 32.90 -22.51 -29.98
N ASN A 18 33.74 -21.83 -30.77
CA ASN A 18 35.04 -21.33 -30.30
C ASN A 18 34.86 -20.07 -29.46
N ASP A 19 35.65 -19.97 -28.40
CA ASP A 19 35.69 -18.80 -27.52
C ASP A 19 36.26 -17.60 -28.31
N ASN A 20 35.37 -16.72 -28.76
CA ASN A 20 35.67 -15.55 -29.61
C ASN A 20 36.47 -14.45 -28.89
N SER A 21 36.89 -14.66 -27.64
CA SER A 21 37.76 -13.75 -26.90
C SER A 21 39.11 -13.50 -27.58
N ALA A 22 39.59 -14.43 -28.43
CA ALA A 22 40.80 -14.26 -29.25
C ALA A 22 40.58 -13.51 -30.58
N PHE A 23 39.33 -13.43 -31.08
CA PHE A 23 38.93 -12.63 -32.25
C PHE A 23 38.36 -11.26 -31.83
N GLY A 24 38.87 -10.75 -30.70
CA GLY A 24 38.58 -9.41 -30.24
C GLY A 24 39.09 -8.40 -31.28
N ILE A 25 38.14 -7.63 -31.82
CA ILE A 25 38.29 -6.58 -32.85
C ILE A 25 38.05 -7.16 -34.26
N ASP A 26 36.91 -6.80 -34.87
CA ASP A 26 36.54 -6.99 -36.29
C ASP A 26 35.86 -8.27 -36.81
N LEU A 27 35.37 -9.17 -35.95
CA LEU A 27 34.51 -10.27 -36.44
C LEU A 27 33.23 -9.77 -37.14
N MET A 28 32.62 -8.70 -36.63
CA MET A 28 31.37 -8.14 -37.19
C MET A 28 31.56 -7.55 -38.60
N PRO A 29 32.53 -6.65 -38.86
CA PRO A 29 32.91 -6.22 -40.20
C PRO A 29 33.22 -7.39 -41.13
N ALA A 30 34.03 -8.35 -40.71
CA ALA A 30 34.41 -9.51 -41.52
C ALA A 30 33.22 -10.39 -41.94
N ILE A 31 32.22 -10.56 -41.06
CA ILE A 31 30.98 -11.26 -41.40
C ILE A 31 30.15 -10.45 -42.40
N THR A 32 30.03 -9.14 -42.20
CA THR A 32 29.22 -8.27 -43.08
C THR A 32 29.84 -8.04 -44.46
N GLU A 33 31.17 -8.12 -44.57
CA GLU A 33 31.93 -8.00 -45.82
C GLU A 33 31.88 -9.29 -46.67
N ASN A 34 31.43 -10.41 -46.08
CA ASN A 34 31.28 -11.66 -46.83
C ASN A 34 30.23 -11.49 -47.95
N CYS A 35 30.62 -11.76 -49.19
CA CYS A 35 29.76 -11.58 -50.37
C CYS A 35 28.46 -12.39 -50.33
N TYR A 36 28.41 -13.48 -49.58
CA TYR A 36 27.21 -14.31 -49.40
C TYR A 36 26.32 -13.86 -48.24
N PHE A 37 26.80 -12.99 -47.34
CA PHE A 37 26.05 -12.53 -46.17
C PHE A 37 24.76 -11.83 -46.55
N GLY A 38 24.79 -10.95 -47.56
CA GLY A 38 23.60 -10.25 -48.06
C GLY A 38 22.54 -11.21 -48.62
N ALA A 39 22.96 -12.20 -49.41
CA ALA A 39 22.07 -13.21 -49.97
C ALA A 39 21.45 -14.09 -48.87
N LEU A 40 22.26 -14.56 -47.92
CA LEU A 40 21.80 -15.35 -46.78
C LEU A 40 20.81 -14.55 -45.92
N ARG A 41 21.13 -13.28 -45.62
CA ARG A 41 20.25 -12.39 -44.86
C ARG A 41 18.90 -12.16 -45.57
N SER A 42 18.90 -12.00 -46.89
CA SER A 42 17.67 -11.83 -47.68
C SER A 42 16.78 -13.08 -47.67
N VAL A 43 17.38 -14.28 -47.80
CA VAL A 43 16.65 -15.55 -47.68
C VAL A 43 16.09 -15.74 -46.27
N LEU A 44 16.90 -15.47 -45.24
CA LEU A 44 16.47 -15.56 -43.85
C LEU A 44 15.36 -14.56 -43.51
N GLU A 45 15.39 -13.34 -44.05
CA GLU A 45 14.31 -12.35 -43.88
C GLU A 45 13.01 -12.84 -44.53
N THR A 46 13.10 -13.38 -45.75
CA THR A 46 11.96 -13.93 -46.48
C THR A 46 11.35 -15.13 -45.73
N GLU A 47 12.17 -16.05 -45.25
CA GLU A 47 11.70 -17.19 -44.46
C GLU A 47 11.16 -16.75 -43.09
N LYS A 48 11.79 -15.77 -42.44
CA LYS A 48 11.33 -15.23 -41.15
C LYS A 48 9.99 -14.50 -41.27
N GLN A 49 9.69 -13.87 -42.40
CA GLN A 49 8.39 -13.26 -42.68
C GLN A 49 7.31 -14.30 -43.02
N LYS A 50 7.69 -15.44 -43.62
CA LYS A 50 6.79 -16.57 -43.93
C LYS A 50 6.45 -17.41 -42.72
N THR A 51 7.45 -17.73 -41.90
CA THR A 51 7.19 -18.20 -40.55
C THR A 51 6.42 -17.09 -39.88
N ARG A 52 5.23 -17.37 -39.32
CA ARG A 52 4.70 -16.48 -38.27
C ARG A 52 5.89 -16.13 -37.36
N PRO A 53 5.99 -14.87 -36.89
CA PRO A 53 7.13 -14.47 -36.07
C PRO A 53 7.37 -15.55 -35.01
N MET A 54 8.63 -15.80 -34.67
CA MET A 54 9.14 -16.80 -33.72
C MET A 54 8.61 -16.48 -32.31
N THR A 55 7.30 -16.54 -32.21
CA THR A 55 6.41 -15.96 -31.22
C THR A 55 5.22 -16.87 -31.06
N ALA A 56 5.04 -17.96 -31.81
CA ALA A 56 4.14 -19.02 -31.34
C ALA A 56 4.71 -19.62 -30.05
N GLU A 57 5.98 -20.01 -29.99
CA GLU A 57 6.56 -20.62 -28.78
C GLU A 57 6.92 -19.62 -27.67
N ILE A 58 7.40 -18.42 -28.01
CA ILE A 58 7.66 -17.35 -27.02
C ILE A 58 6.36 -16.66 -26.59
N SER A 59 5.34 -16.50 -27.46
CA SER A 59 3.97 -16.19 -26.98
C SER A 59 3.44 -17.36 -26.18
N HIS A 60 3.64 -18.63 -26.52
CA HIS A 60 3.15 -19.68 -25.62
C HIS A 60 3.77 -19.57 -24.23
N SER A 61 5.02 -19.13 -24.04
CA SER A 61 5.55 -18.84 -22.70
C SER A 61 5.08 -17.51 -22.10
N ALA A 62 5.05 -16.40 -22.86
CA ALA A 62 4.66 -15.07 -22.38
C ALA A 62 3.15 -14.91 -22.25
N THR A 63 2.39 -15.52 -23.16
CA THR A 63 0.94 -15.74 -23.16
C THR A 63 0.55 -16.90 -22.25
N ALA A 64 1.32 -17.96 -21.98
CA ALA A 64 1.00 -18.85 -20.85
C ALA A 64 1.28 -18.15 -19.51
N LEU A 65 2.31 -17.32 -19.41
CA LEU A 65 2.47 -16.42 -18.26
C LEU A 65 1.28 -15.45 -18.18
N ALA A 66 0.90 -14.78 -19.27
CA ALA A 66 -0.25 -13.87 -19.29
C ALA A 66 -1.61 -14.58 -19.07
N PHE A 67 -1.78 -15.81 -19.55
CA PHE A 67 -2.99 -16.63 -19.39
C PHE A 67 -3.04 -17.27 -18.00
N SER A 68 -1.90 -17.64 -17.42
CA SER A 68 -1.78 -18.01 -16.01
C SER A 68 -2.03 -16.81 -15.09
N LEU A 69 -1.95 -15.58 -15.61
CA LEU A 69 -2.33 -14.35 -14.91
C LEU A 69 -3.82 -14.02 -15.10
N ASP A 70 -4.37 -14.18 -16.30
CA ASP A 70 -5.79 -13.98 -16.61
C ASP A 70 -6.72 -15.05 -16.02
N SER A 71 -6.26 -16.29 -15.86
CA SER A 71 -7.06 -17.35 -15.22
C SER A 71 -7.39 -17.05 -13.74
N SER A 72 -6.66 -16.15 -13.10
CA SER A 72 -6.96 -15.60 -11.78
C SER A 72 -7.83 -14.32 -11.78
N THR A 73 -8.12 -13.72 -12.95
CA THR A 73 -8.76 -12.41 -13.05
C THR A 73 -9.69 -12.29 -14.26
N THR A 74 -10.99 -12.45 -14.05
CA THR A 74 -12.01 -12.15 -15.07
C THR A 74 -12.09 -10.64 -15.35
N GLU A 75 -11.84 -10.23 -16.60
CA GLU A 75 -11.73 -8.82 -17.04
C GLU A 75 -12.91 -7.91 -16.63
N LYS A 76 -14.14 -8.43 -16.57
CA LYS A 76 -15.32 -7.66 -16.14
C LYS A 76 -15.30 -7.31 -14.65
N GLY A 77 -14.69 -8.15 -13.81
CA GLY A 77 -14.55 -7.89 -12.37
C GLY A 77 -13.38 -6.99 -12.02
N VAL A 78 -12.31 -7.03 -12.82
CA VAL A 78 -11.08 -6.22 -12.61
C VAL A 78 -11.34 -4.73 -12.78
N ASN A 79 -12.15 -4.33 -13.76
CA ASN A 79 -12.42 -2.91 -13.99
C ASN A 79 -13.25 -2.28 -12.85
N GLY A 80 -14.22 -3.03 -12.32
CA GLY A 80 -15.01 -2.63 -11.15
C GLY A 80 -14.18 -2.58 -9.85
N LYS A 81 -13.31 -3.58 -9.64
CA LYS A 81 -12.37 -3.60 -8.50
C LYS A 81 -11.38 -2.44 -8.57
N ASN A 82 -10.74 -2.22 -9.72
CA ASN A 82 -9.81 -1.10 -9.92
C ASN A 82 -10.46 0.25 -9.66
N CYS A 83 -11.71 0.45 -10.09
CA CYS A 83 -12.47 1.67 -9.80
C CYS A 83 -12.71 1.86 -8.29
N ALA A 84 -13.05 0.79 -7.56
CA ALA A 84 -13.27 0.85 -6.12
C ALA A 84 -11.97 1.15 -5.34
N LEU A 85 -10.85 0.55 -5.76
CA LEU A 85 -9.53 0.83 -5.19
C LEU A 85 -9.10 2.28 -5.43
N GLU A 86 -9.39 2.83 -6.61
CA GLU A 86 -9.09 4.22 -6.96
C GLU A 86 -9.87 5.21 -6.09
N LYS A 87 -11.15 4.92 -5.85
CA LYS A 87 -11.98 5.69 -4.91
C LYS A 87 -11.41 5.62 -3.50
N THR A 88 -11.04 4.42 -3.03
CA THR A 88 -10.42 4.23 -1.70
C THR A 88 -9.14 5.06 -1.55
N LEU A 89 -8.27 5.06 -2.57
CA LEU A 89 -7.04 5.84 -2.57
C LEU A 89 -7.33 7.35 -2.54
N THR A 90 -8.31 7.81 -3.31
CA THR A 90 -8.72 9.22 -3.37
C THR A 90 -9.31 9.68 -2.04
N GLU A 91 -10.22 8.89 -1.47
CA GLU A 91 -10.81 9.13 -0.15
C GLU A 91 -9.75 9.19 0.96
N CYS A 92 -8.72 8.33 0.91
CA CYS A 92 -7.63 8.36 1.88
C CYS A 92 -6.74 9.61 1.73
N LYS A 93 -6.48 10.04 0.49
CA LYS A 93 -5.75 11.29 0.21
C LYS A 93 -6.51 12.53 0.71
N GLU A 94 -7.82 12.56 0.47
CA GLU A 94 -8.70 13.63 0.99
C GLU A 94 -8.79 13.61 2.51
N PHE A 95 -8.88 12.43 3.13
CA PHE A 95 -8.86 12.26 4.58
C PHE A 95 -7.58 12.83 5.22
N CYS A 96 -6.41 12.59 4.62
CA CYS A 96 -5.15 13.15 5.11
C CYS A 96 -5.08 14.69 4.97
N ARG A 97 -5.75 15.28 3.96
CA ARG A 97 -5.85 16.74 3.79
C ARG A 97 -6.87 17.40 4.73
N GLY A 98 -7.91 16.66 5.13
CA GLY A 98 -9.08 17.18 5.84
C GLY A 98 -8.90 17.46 7.32
N GLY A 99 -7.73 17.20 7.91
CA GLY A 99 -7.33 17.70 9.23
C GLY A 99 -8.40 17.57 10.32
N SER A 100 -8.96 16.37 10.53
CA SER A 100 -9.72 16.11 11.75
C SER A 100 -8.76 15.77 12.89
N GLU A 101 -9.07 16.17 14.13
CA GLU A 101 -8.33 15.87 15.39
C GLU A 101 -8.25 14.36 15.74
N VAL A 102 -8.25 13.48 14.74
CA VAL A 102 -8.22 12.03 14.88
C VAL A 102 -6.77 11.58 14.72
N ASP A 103 -6.16 11.28 15.87
CA ASP A 103 -4.93 10.51 16.05
C ASP A 103 -3.82 10.81 15.03
N SER A 104 -2.97 11.81 15.35
CA SER A 104 -1.84 12.25 14.51
C SER A 104 -0.97 11.09 14.02
N GLU A 105 -0.85 10.02 14.82
CA GLU A 105 -0.09 8.82 14.45
C GLU A 105 -0.74 8.01 13.31
N MET A 106 -2.07 7.85 13.32
CA MET A 106 -2.79 7.16 12.24
C MET A 106 -2.68 7.93 10.93
N THR A 107 -2.89 9.25 10.99
CA THR A 107 -2.84 10.11 9.81
C THR A 107 -1.44 10.13 9.20
N ASN A 108 -0.39 10.20 10.03
CA ASN A 108 1.00 10.10 9.58
C ASN A 108 1.31 8.74 8.92
N LYS A 109 0.80 7.63 9.47
CA LYS A 109 0.97 6.29 8.87
C LYS A 109 0.25 6.16 7.53
N MET A 110 -0.95 6.73 7.40
CA MET A 110 -1.67 6.77 6.12
C MET A 110 -0.91 7.61 5.08
N GLN A 111 -0.41 8.78 5.48
CA GLN A 111 0.39 9.66 4.64
C GLN A 111 1.66 8.96 4.13
N GLN A 112 2.43 8.34 5.04
CA GLN A 112 3.63 7.57 4.67
C GLN A 112 3.32 6.45 3.67
N THR A 113 2.23 5.71 3.90
CA THR A 113 1.81 4.62 2.99
C THR A 113 1.47 5.15 1.59
N LEU A 114 0.88 6.34 1.49
CA LEU A 114 0.56 6.98 0.21
C LEU A 114 1.82 7.50 -0.51
N GLU A 115 2.80 8.03 0.23
CA GLU A 115 4.09 8.46 -0.31
C GLU A 115 4.89 7.27 -0.86
N GLU A 116 4.93 6.16 -0.13
CA GLU A 116 5.55 4.91 -0.59
C GLU A 116 4.88 4.37 -1.85
N TYR A 117 3.54 4.44 -1.95
CA TYR A 117 2.80 4.07 -3.16
C TYR A 117 3.24 4.90 -4.38
N GLU A 118 3.30 6.22 -4.25
CA GLU A 118 3.71 7.11 -5.34
C GLU A 118 5.16 6.88 -5.74
N HIS A 119 6.05 6.70 -4.76
CA HIS A 119 7.46 6.42 -5.01
C HIS A 119 7.68 5.10 -5.77
N ILE A 120 7.08 4.01 -5.31
CA ILE A 120 7.19 2.70 -5.98
C ILE A 120 6.54 2.74 -7.37
N GLY A 121 5.40 3.44 -7.50
CA GLY A 121 4.75 3.64 -8.80
C GLY A 121 5.65 4.33 -9.83
N GLN A 122 6.37 5.38 -9.43
CA GLN A 122 7.36 6.06 -10.28
C GLN A 122 8.54 5.15 -10.63
N LEU A 123 9.04 4.35 -9.67
CA LEU A 123 10.14 3.43 -9.89
C LEU A 123 9.77 2.34 -10.92
N ILE A 124 8.55 1.82 -10.86
CA ILE A 124 8.03 0.87 -11.86
C ILE A 124 8.03 1.49 -13.27
N ASP A 125 7.60 2.75 -13.40
CA ASP A 125 7.60 3.45 -14.69
C ASP A 125 9.01 3.69 -15.22
N GLN A 126 9.94 4.15 -14.37
CA GLN A 126 11.33 4.38 -14.74
C GLN A 126 12.01 3.09 -15.20
N ASN A 127 11.84 2.00 -14.44
CA ASN A 127 12.41 0.70 -14.79
C ASN A 127 11.83 0.16 -16.09
N THR A 128 10.54 0.40 -16.36
CA THR A 128 9.90 0.04 -17.62
C THR A 128 10.59 0.76 -18.79
N ILE A 129 10.83 2.06 -18.67
CA ILE A 129 11.52 2.86 -19.71
C ILE A 129 12.94 2.35 -19.93
N VAL A 130 13.72 2.16 -18.86
CA VAL A 130 15.11 1.68 -18.94
C VAL A 130 15.17 0.28 -19.58
N CYS A 131 14.25 -0.60 -19.22
CA CYS A 131 14.15 -1.94 -19.81
C CYS A 131 13.87 -1.87 -21.31
N LEU A 132 12.91 -1.04 -21.75
CA LEU A 132 12.64 -0.81 -23.17
C LEU A 132 13.87 -0.31 -23.93
N GLN A 133 14.58 0.67 -23.38
CA GLN A 133 15.79 1.22 -23.98
C GLN A 133 16.89 0.15 -24.13
N ASN A 134 17.11 -0.66 -23.08
CA ASN A 134 18.07 -1.75 -23.11
C ASN A 134 17.70 -2.81 -24.15
N CYS A 135 16.42 -3.17 -24.25
CA CYS A 135 15.94 -4.13 -25.23
C CYS A 135 16.04 -3.58 -26.65
N HIS A 136 15.74 -2.31 -26.89
CA HIS A 136 15.95 -1.67 -28.19
C HIS A 136 17.42 -1.70 -28.60
N ARG A 137 18.34 -1.38 -27.68
CA ARG A 137 19.79 -1.47 -27.93
C ARG A 137 20.21 -2.90 -28.26
N LEU A 138 19.72 -3.88 -27.50
CA LEU A 138 20.00 -5.29 -27.72
C LEU A 138 19.48 -5.76 -29.07
N PHE A 139 18.23 -5.44 -29.43
CA PHE A 139 17.68 -5.74 -30.74
C PHE A 139 18.46 -5.07 -31.86
N ALA A 140 18.91 -3.82 -31.70
CA ALA A 140 19.72 -3.15 -32.70
C ALA A 140 21.05 -3.87 -32.97
N VAL A 141 21.72 -4.38 -31.93
CA VAL A 141 22.95 -5.19 -32.09
C VAL A 141 22.63 -6.52 -32.77
N HIS A 142 21.59 -7.22 -32.33
CA HIS A 142 21.22 -8.50 -32.96
C HIS A 142 20.74 -8.34 -34.41
N ALA A 143 20.13 -7.21 -34.76
CA ALA A 143 19.69 -6.90 -36.12
C ALA A 143 20.85 -6.79 -37.12
N GLN A 144 22.09 -6.63 -36.63
CA GLN A 144 23.29 -6.67 -37.48
C GLN A 144 23.63 -8.08 -37.94
N LEU A 145 23.35 -9.09 -37.11
CA LEU A 145 23.70 -10.50 -37.34
C LEU A 145 22.56 -11.34 -37.91
N ARG A 146 21.32 -10.98 -37.60
CA ARG A 146 20.13 -11.72 -38.04
C ARG A 146 18.98 -10.77 -38.34
N PRO A 147 18.06 -11.14 -39.24
CA PRO A 147 16.86 -10.35 -39.49
C PRO A 147 15.96 -10.23 -38.25
N ILE A 148 15.56 -9.00 -37.89
CA ILE A 148 14.62 -8.67 -36.80
C ILE A 148 13.50 -7.83 -37.37
N VAL A 149 12.26 -8.28 -37.16
CA VAL A 149 11.07 -7.60 -37.69
C VAL A 149 10.59 -6.58 -36.65
N PRO A 150 10.12 -5.38 -37.06
CA PRO A 150 9.59 -4.39 -36.11
C PRO A 150 8.47 -4.92 -35.19
N ALA A 151 7.70 -5.90 -35.66
CA ALA A 151 6.68 -6.59 -34.87
C ALA A 151 7.25 -7.30 -33.63
N ASP A 152 8.47 -7.84 -33.70
CA ASP A 152 9.13 -8.51 -32.56
C ASP A 152 9.41 -7.49 -31.44
N VAL A 153 9.87 -6.29 -31.81
CA VAL A 153 10.17 -5.20 -30.87
C VAL A 153 8.87 -4.65 -30.24
N GLN A 154 7.83 -4.48 -31.06
CA GLN A 154 6.51 -4.04 -30.59
C GLN A 154 5.86 -5.06 -29.64
N GLN A 155 6.02 -6.36 -29.91
CA GLN A 155 5.51 -7.41 -29.05
C GLN A 155 6.18 -7.40 -27.67
N PHE A 156 7.51 -7.26 -27.63
CA PHE A 156 8.23 -7.10 -26.37
C PHE A 156 7.72 -5.89 -25.58
N GLY A 157 7.56 -4.74 -26.25
CA GLY A 157 7.00 -3.55 -25.64
C GLY A 157 5.60 -3.79 -25.07
N THR A 158 4.75 -4.50 -25.81
CA THR A 158 3.39 -4.86 -25.36
C THR A 158 3.42 -5.75 -24.11
N VAL A 159 4.25 -6.79 -24.11
CA VAL A 159 4.40 -7.71 -22.95
C VAL A 159 4.90 -6.96 -21.73
N LEU A 160 5.90 -6.08 -21.89
CA LEU A 160 6.42 -5.29 -20.78
C LEU A 160 5.34 -4.36 -20.22
N GLN A 161 4.57 -3.67 -21.08
CA GLN A 161 3.46 -2.82 -20.66
C GLN A 161 2.37 -3.60 -19.90
N LEU A 162 2.11 -4.85 -20.28
CA LEU A 162 1.19 -5.72 -19.52
C LEU A 162 1.72 -6.01 -18.11
N PHE A 163 3.01 -6.33 -17.97
CA PHE A 163 3.63 -6.52 -16.66
C PHE A 163 3.62 -5.24 -15.82
N THR A 164 3.94 -4.09 -16.40
CA THR A 164 3.90 -2.79 -15.73
C THR A 164 2.49 -2.51 -15.18
N ARG A 165 1.45 -2.72 -15.99
CA ARG A 165 0.05 -2.57 -15.57
C ARG A 165 -0.32 -3.53 -14.45
N LYS A 166 0.10 -4.79 -14.57
CA LYS A 166 -0.14 -5.82 -13.56
C LYS A 166 0.49 -5.44 -12.21
N TRP A 167 1.78 -5.13 -12.18
CA TRP A 167 2.49 -4.77 -10.96
C TRP A 167 1.92 -3.50 -10.33
N LYS A 168 1.48 -2.52 -11.14
CA LYS A 168 0.75 -1.35 -10.63
C LYS A 168 -0.59 -1.72 -9.99
N GLY A 169 -1.32 -2.68 -10.56
CA GLY A 169 -2.54 -3.23 -9.98
C GLY A 169 -2.28 -3.92 -8.63
N GLU A 170 -1.30 -4.82 -8.56
CA GLU A 170 -0.91 -5.51 -7.33
C GLU A 170 -0.44 -4.53 -6.24
N LEU A 171 0.32 -3.51 -6.63
CA LEU A 171 0.75 -2.43 -5.73
C LEU A 171 -0.47 -1.67 -5.16
N LYS A 172 -1.42 -1.30 -6.03
CA LYS A 172 -2.64 -0.60 -5.64
C LYS A 172 -3.49 -1.45 -4.68
N ASP A 173 -3.65 -2.74 -4.96
CA ASP A 173 -4.35 -3.71 -4.09
C ASP A 173 -3.71 -3.80 -2.70
N ALA A 174 -2.38 -3.93 -2.65
CA ALA A 174 -1.64 -4.04 -1.40
C ALA A 174 -1.78 -2.77 -0.56
N VAL A 175 -1.63 -1.60 -1.19
CA VAL A 175 -1.72 -0.30 -0.53
C VAL A 175 -3.13 -0.02 -0.03
N CYS A 176 -4.17 -0.28 -0.83
CA CYS A 176 -5.55 -0.13 -0.37
C CYS A 176 -5.86 -1.06 0.81
N SER A 177 -5.37 -2.30 0.79
CA SER A 177 -5.52 -3.22 1.91
C SER A 177 -4.87 -2.70 3.19
N GLN A 178 -3.65 -2.14 3.08
CA GLN A 178 -2.97 -1.50 4.22
C GLN A 178 -3.73 -0.27 4.74
N LEU A 179 -4.20 0.60 3.85
CA LEU A 179 -4.98 1.78 4.22
C LEU A 179 -6.28 1.42 4.93
N LEU A 180 -7.01 0.39 4.45
CA LEU A 180 -8.20 -0.12 5.11
C LEU A 180 -7.89 -0.68 6.50
N LEU A 181 -6.76 -1.37 6.67
CA LEU A 181 -6.31 -1.88 7.97
C LEU A 181 -5.95 -0.76 8.94
N ILE A 182 -5.25 0.28 8.47
CA ILE A 182 -4.91 1.46 9.27
C ILE A 182 -6.19 2.16 9.75
N LYS A 183 -7.16 2.36 8.84
CA LYS A 183 -8.47 2.95 9.16
C LYS A 183 -9.26 2.11 10.16
N ALA A 184 -9.26 0.78 10.01
CA ALA A 184 -9.92 -0.14 10.95
C ALA A 184 -9.30 -0.09 12.35
N ARG A 185 -7.96 0.06 12.44
CA ARG A 185 -7.24 0.16 13.71
C ARG A 185 -7.45 1.51 14.41
N GLY A 186 -7.44 2.63 13.69
CA GLY A 186 -7.70 3.94 14.32
C GLY A 186 -9.17 4.18 14.70
N GLY A 187 -10.11 3.41 14.15
CA GLY A 187 -11.48 3.33 14.63
C GLY A 187 -11.62 2.65 16.01
N GLN A 188 -10.62 1.88 16.44
CA GLN A 188 -10.56 1.34 17.80
C GLN A 188 -10.11 2.44 18.76
N LYS A 189 -11.01 3.39 19.06
CA LYS A 189 -10.84 4.32 20.19
C LYS A 189 -10.36 3.52 21.39
N LYS A 190 -9.27 3.97 22.04
CA LYS A 190 -8.76 3.38 23.29
C LYS A 190 -9.96 3.00 24.16
N LYS A 191 -10.13 1.69 24.38
CA LYS A 191 -11.27 1.13 25.13
C LYS A 191 -11.38 1.92 26.42
N ARG A 192 -12.53 2.58 26.67
CA ARG A 192 -12.76 3.35 27.90
C ARG A 192 -12.42 2.43 29.07
N GLN A 193 -11.31 2.71 29.74
CA GLN A 193 -10.95 1.96 30.93
C GLN A 193 -11.76 2.55 32.10
N ASN A 194 -12.43 1.68 32.83
CA ASN A 194 -13.03 2.07 34.10
C ASN A 194 -11.90 2.47 35.05
N PHE A 195 -12.17 3.44 35.91
CA PHE A 195 -11.23 3.76 36.97
C PHE A 195 -10.99 2.55 37.86
N SER A 196 -9.78 2.44 38.39
CA SER A 196 -9.42 1.37 39.32
C SER A 196 -10.35 1.41 40.55
N ARG A 197 -10.51 0.28 41.25
CA ARG A 197 -11.30 0.25 42.49
C ARG A 197 -10.76 1.25 43.52
N GLU A 198 -9.44 1.43 43.56
CA GLU A 198 -8.78 2.37 44.47
C GLU A 198 -9.09 3.83 44.11
N THR A 199 -8.97 4.18 42.83
CA THR A 199 -9.35 5.52 42.33
C THR A 199 -10.81 5.83 42.65
N ILE A 200 -11.71 4.87 42.43
CA ILE A 200 -13.13 5.04 42.74
C ILE A 200 -13.35 5.24 44.24
N ARG A 201 -12.63 4.49 45.09
CA ARG A 201 -12.69 4.62 46.55
C ARG A 201 -12.28 6.02 46.98
N ILE A 202 -11.08 6.47 46.60
CA ILE A 202 -10.55 7.79 46.96
C ILE A 202 -11.51 8.93 46.57
N LEU A 203 -12.04 8.89 45.34
CA LEU A 203 -12.97 9.92 44.86
C LEU A 203 -14.33 9.87 45.59
N ASN A 204 -14.81 8.68 45.95
CA ASN A 204 -16.05 8.52 46.72
C ASN A 204 -15.88 8.97 48.17
N ASP A 205 -14.76 8.65 48.81
CA ASP A 205 -14.49 9.01 50.20
C ASP A 205 -14.56 10.54 50.36
N TYR A 206 -13.87 11.27 49.48
CA TYR A 206 -13.96 12.74 49.44
C TYR A 206 -15.40 13.23 49.20
N PHE A 207 -16.12 12.62 48.25
CA PHE A 207 -17.49 13.02 47.91
C PHE A 207 -18.46 12.83 49.09
N VAL A 208 -18.29 11.77 49.87
CA VAL A 208 -19.13 11.48 51.04
C VAL A 208 -18.76 12.37 52.22
N GLU A 209 -17.47 12.62 52.43
CA GLU A 209 -16.99 13.56 53.46
C GLU A 209 -17.51 14.99 53.20
N HIS A 210 -17.61 15.38 51.93
CA HIS A 210 -18.07 16.70 51.50
C HIS A 210 -19.46 16.66 50.84
N ILE A 211 -20.37 15.83 51.37
CA ILE A 211 -21.66 15.57 50.71
C ILE A 211 -22.56 16.81 50.62
N ASP A 212 -22.38 17.78 51.53
CA ASP A 212 -23.10 19.06 51.54
C ASP A 212 -22.62 20.01 50.45
N LEU A 213 -21.30 20.06 50.22
CA LEU A 213 -20.65 20.90 49.22
C LEU A 213 -19.62 20.09 48.40
N PRO A 214 -20.07 19.19 47.50
CA PRO A 214 -19.19 18.30 46.74
C PRO A 214 -18.59 19.01 45.51
N TYR A 215 -17.96 20.16 45.76
CA TYR A 215 -17.27 21.01 44.80
C TYR A 215 -15.83 21.19 45.31
N PRO A 216 -14.93 20.23 45.03
CA PRO A 216 -13.52 20.44 45.33
C PRO A 216 -13.00 21.64 44.52
N ASP A 217 -12.20 22.49 45.17
CA ASP A 217 -11.49 23.58 44.49
C ASP A 217 -10.36 23.03 43.61
N ASP A 218 -9.79 23.85 42.74
CA ASP A 218 -8.78 23.41 41.77
C ASP A 218 -7.52 22.82 42.44
N SER A 219 -7.12 23.35 43.60
CA SER A 219 -6.04 22.77 44.42
C SER A 219 -6.36 21.34 44.87
N ILE A 220 -7.58 21.11 45.36
CA ILE A 220 -8.02 19.77 45.81
C ILE A 220 -8.16 18.82 44.62
N LYS A 221 -8.70 19.29 43.49
CA LYS A 221 -8.79 18.49 42.28
C LYS A 221 -7.41 18.05 41.79
N MET A 222 -6.39 18.91 41.89
CA MET A 222 -5.00 18.55 41.57
C MET A 222 -4.47 17.47 42.51
N ALA A 223 -4.66 17.62 43.82
CA ALA A 223 -4.23 16.61 44.80
C ALA A 223 -4.93 15.24 44.58
N LEU A 224 -6.24 15.25 44.27
CA LEU A 224 -6.99 14.04 43.94
C LEU A 224 -6.51 13.41 42.62
N ALA A 225 -6.19 14.23 41.62
CA ALA A 225 -5.65 13.78 40.34
C ALA A 225 -4.30 13.06 40.53
N GLU A 226 -3.40 13.66 41.31
CA GLU A 226 -2.10 13.10 41.66
C GLU A 226 -2.25 11.78 42.42
N LYS A 227 -3.06 11.77 43.49
CA LYS A 227 -3.28 10.58 44.33
C LYS A 227 -3.90 9.41 43.56
N CYS A 228 -4.75 9.71 42.57
CA CYS A 228 -5.45 8.70 41.77
C CYS A 228 -4.73 8.30 40.48
N GLY A 229 -3.65 9.01 40.10
CA GLY A 229 -2.97 8.81 38.81
C GLY A 229 -3.86 9.11 37.59
N ILE A 230 -4.77 10.09 37.68
CA ILE A 230 -5.69 10.49 36.61
C ILE A 230 -5.56 11.98 36.31
N THR A 231 -6.10 12.45 35.19
CA THR A 231 -6.00 13.86 34.81
C THR A 231 -7.00 14.75 35.56
N LEU A 232 -6.68 16.04 35.71
CA LEU A 232 -7.55 17.03 36.33
C LEU A 232 -8.95 17.10 35.67
N ALA A 233 -8.98 16.97 34.34
CA ALA A 233 -10.21 16.92 33.57
C ALA A 233 -11.05 15.67 33.91
N GLN A 234 -10.40 14.51 34.12
CA GLN A 234 -11.08 13.28 34.55
C GLN A 234 -11.69 13.42 35.94
N VAL A 235 -10.99 14.05 36.89
CA VAL A 235 -11.53 14.37 38.23
C VAL A 235 -12.75 15.30 38.12
N SER A 236 -12.62 16.41 37.38
CA SER A 236 -13.70 17.38 37.18
C SER A 236 -14.96 16.73 36.58
N ASN A 237 -14.76 15.92 35.54
CA ASN A 237 -15.84 15.17 34.89
C ASN A 237 -16.46 14.13 35.82
N TRP A 238 -15.65 13.46 36.65
CA TRP A 238 -16.17 12.48 37.60
C TRP A 238 -17.07 13.13 38.64
N PHE A 239 -16.63 14.24 39.27
CA PHE A 239 -17.44 14.95 40.27
C PHE A 239 -18.72 15.55 39.66
N GLY A 240 -18.64 16.12 38.45
CA GLY A 240 -19.82 16.58 37.72
C GLY A 240 -20.84 15.46 37.50
N ASN A 241 -20.39 14.31 37.00
CA ASN A 241 -21.24 13.14 36.78
C ASN A 241 -21.77 12.56 38.10
N LYS A 242 -20.95 12.49 39.15
CA LYS A 242 -21.33 11.95 40.46
C LYS A 242 -22.43 12.80 41.10
N ARG A 243 -22.33 14.13 41.06
CA ARG A 243 -23.40 15.04 41.56
C ARG A 243 -24.72 14.83 40.82
N ILE A 244 -24.69 14.74 39.49
CA ILE A 244 -25.91 14.51 38.69
C ILE A 244 -26.55 13.16 39.06
N ARG A 245 -25.74 12.09 39.18
CA ARG A 245 -26.23 10.76 39.56
C ARG A 245 -26.80 10.74 40.98
N PHE A 246 -26.11 11.40 41.93
CA PHE A 246 -26.54 11.48 43.32
C PHE A 246 -27.86 12.25 43.45
N ARG A 247 -28.00 13.41 42.80
CA ARG A 247 -29.26 14.16 42.77
C ARG A 247 -30.41 13.34 42.19
N LYS A 248 -30.18 12.65 41.06
CA LYS A 248 -31.18 11.75 40.47
C LYS A 248 -31.57 10.60 41.42
N SER A 249 -30.61 10.06 42.16
CA SER A 249 -30.88 9.02 43.16
C SER A 249 -31.72 9.54 44.31
N GLN A 250 -31.45 10.74 44.80
CA GLN A 250 -32.26 11.38 45.84
C GLN A 250 -33.69 11.63 45.36
N MET A 251 -33.89 12.22 44.18
CA MET A 251 -35.22 12.46 43.62
C MET A 251 -36.06 11.17 43.54
N LYS A 252 -35.45 10.07 43.08
CA LYS A 252 -36.10 8.75 43.05
C LYS A 252 -36.42 8.18 44.43
N ALA A 253 -35.61 8.48 45.46
CA ALA A 253 -35.87 8.04 46.82
C ALA A 253 -37.04 8.81 47.45
N ILE A 254 -37.17 10.11 47.14
CA ILE A 254 -38.32 10.95 47.50
C ILE A 254 -39.60 10.39 46.88
N GLU A 255 -39.59 10.11 45.57
CA GLU A 255 -40.73 9.50 44.85
C GLU A 255 -41.18 8.15 45.44
N ARG A 256 -40.26 7.41 46.06
CA ARG A 256 -40.51 6.09 46.68
C ARG A 256 -40.83 6.17 48.18
N GLY A 257 -41.01 7.37 48.75
CA GLY A 257 -41.31 7.55 50.17
C GLY A 257 -40.20 7.10 51.12
N THR A 258 -38.95 6.97 50.64
CA THR A 258 -37.80 6.56 51.44
C THR A 258 -37.06 7.79 51.97
N LYS A 259 -36.69 7.82 53.26
CA LYS A 259 -35.98 8.96 53.87
C LYS A 259 -34.72 9.31 53.06
N CYS A 260 -34.64 10.57 52.63
CA CYS A 260 -33.51 11.10 51.88
C CYS A 260 -32.49 11.77 52.81
N VAL A 261 -31.20 11.70 52.45
CA VAL A 261 -30.15 12.48 53.11
C VAL A 261 -30.28 13.93 52.62
N PRO A 262 -30.57 14.91 53.48
CA PRO A 262 -30.81 16.28 53.04
C PRO A 262 -29.50 16.96 52.63
N MET A 263 -29.49 17.62 51.46
CA MET A 263 -28.58 18.75 51.25
C MET A 263 -29.27 19.99 51.83
N ASN A 264 -28.80 20.49 52.96
CA ASN A 264 -29.38 21.71 53.51
C ASN A 264 -28.94 22.92 52.67
N SER A 265 -29.90 23.60 52.05
CA SER A 265 -29.70 24.88 51.39
C SER A 265 -29.45 25.96 52.43
N GLY A 266 -28.19 26.25 52.72
CA GLY A 266 -27.79 27.25 53.70
C GLY A 266 -26.59 28.07 53.26
N ILE A 267 -26.79 29.03 52.35
CA ILE A 267 -25.95 30.24 52.34
C ILE A 267 -26.85 31.38 52.83
N GLY A 268 -26.90 31.47 54.16
CA GLY A 268 -27.24 32.71 54.85
C GLY A 268 -26.00 33.61 54.85
N LYS A 269 -26.22 34.86 54.47
CA LYS A 269 -25.29 36.00 54.57
C LYS A 269 -24.51 36.00 55.90
N LYS A 270 -23.22 36.25 55.81
CA LYS A 270 -22.37 37.02 56.74
C LYS A 270 -21.28 37.62 55.82
N GLU A 271 -21.19 38.91 55.49
CA GLU A 271 -21.16 40.11 56.35
C GLU A 271 -20.56 39.81 57.72
N PHE A 272 -19.23 39.72 57.78
CA PHE A 272 -18.33 40.79 58.27
C PHE A 272 -16.90 40.49 57.80
#